data_AF-A0A938MG36-F1
#
_entry.id   AF-A0A938MG36-F1
#
_cell.length_a   1.000
_cell.length_b   1.000
_cell.length_c   1.000
_cell.angle_alpha   90.00
_cell.angle_beta   90.00
_cell.angle_gamma   90.00
#
_symmetry.space_group_name_H-M   'P 1'
#
loop_
_entity.id
_entity.type
_entity.pdbx_description
1 polymer ?
#
loop_
_entity_poly.entity_id
_entity_poly.type
_entity_poly.pdbx_seq_one_letter_code
_entity_poly.pdbx_strand_id
1 'polypeptide(L)'
;SWSMIGRNEADQIPHNFGANKDGQPNPTEQIWGLSMMGLQTWNSIRAIDFLQSLPDVDGSRIAVTGESGGGTQTYMIAAADERITHTAPAVMVSSVFQGGCLCENAPLLRLDTFNVEIAAVAAPRPQLLLSCTGDWTCNTPRLEYEAIRGIYKLFDAEDRLAYAHIDAPHNYNQASREACFTFFRRWVLGERDAAPVKEPPFQVEPQENLLCWPVGQRPANALDAAGLTKQWIESSEKRRAAASVADVAKLYEPALRHALAVTLPNAKEIVAEKLDAESVCIGRKGVGDRVELRLLKPAAKRGKRTATLLVAPKGSAEGEELARTLRERGHLVAVFRGFDAWRHSANRFFTTYNRTNVQLHVQDILTALVYLRGQRGVGQVNLVGVGDGGLWCLLARPFAPFVAKTVCDAAQFNMTDDAFAKRLFVPSLRRAGDLRTALALIGDAPLLVHNASESFRALRPCEAGKASVTKQVEWLASP
;
A
#
# COMPACT_ATOMS: atom_id res chain seq x y z
N SER A 1 -26.68 -4.15 19.26
CA SER A 1 -26.20 -3.00 18.47
C SER A 1 -24.73 -3.25 18.13
N TRP A 2 -24.21 -2.71 17.03
CA TRP A 2 -22.78 -2.76 16.69
C TRP A 2 -22.29 -1.35 16.38
N SER A 3 -21.09 -1.01 16.86
CA SER A 3 -20.50 0.32 16.68
C SER A 3 -19.33 0.27 15.72
N MET A 4 -19.41 1.09 14.67
CA MET A 4 -18.27 1.45 13.83
C MET A 4 -18.38 2.93 13.50
N ILE A 5 -17.30 3.52 13.00
CA ILE A 5 -17.29 4.92 12.53
C ILE A 5 -18.54 5.23 11.70
N GLY A 6 -19.32 6.23 12.11
CA GLY A 6 -20.56 6.65 11.47
C GLY A 6 -21.82 5.88 11.87
N ARG A 7 -21.76 5.05 12.92
CA ARG A 7 -22.88 4.24 13.43
C ARG A 7 -22.93 4.34 14.95
N ASN A 8 -24.14 4.37 15.51
CA ASN A 8 -24.43 4.51 16.93
C ASN A 8 -23.64 5.65 17.60
N GLU A 9 -22.88 5.38 18.65
CA GLU A 9 -22.10 6.36 19.41
C GLU A 9 -20.84 6.86 18.69
N ALA A 10 -20.44 6.17 17.61
CA ALA A 10 -19.30 6.53 16.79
C ALA A 10 -19.68 7.42 15.59
N ASP A 11 -20.76 8.20 15.68
CA ASP A 11 -21.36 9.02 14.61
C ASP A 11 -20.69 10.40 14.41
N GLN A 12 -19.48 10.61 14.94
CA GLN A 12 -18.72 11.88 14.80
C GLN A 12 -18.36 12.20 13.35
N ILE A 13 -18.07 11.18 12.54
CA ILE A 13 -17.85 11.29 11.10
C ILE A 13 -18.73 10.24 10.40
N PRO A 14 -19.23 10.50 9.18
CA PRO A 14 -20.19 9.62 8.54
C PRO A 14 -19.56 8.29 8.09
N HIS A 15 -20.37 7.23 7.98
CA HIS A 15 -19.90 5.89 7.56
C HIS A 15 -19.51 5.81 6.07
N ASN A 16 -19.52 6.93 5.35
CA ASN A 16 -18.97 7.07 4.01
C ASN A 16 -17.72 7.98 3.98
N PHE A 17 -17.16 8.35 5.14
CA PHE A 17 -15.85 9.00 5.21
C PHE A 17 -14.81 8.20 4.41
N GLY A 18 -13.88 8.86 3.74
CA GLY A 18 -13.04 8.20 2.73
C GLY A 18 -13.61 8.29 1.31
N ALA A 19 -14.87 8.69 1.13
CA ALA A 19 -15.51 8.82 -0.19
C ALA A 19 -15.65 10.30 -0.63
N ASN A 20 -15.53 10.54 -1.93
CA ASN A 20 -15.91 11.77 -2.58
C ASN A 20 -17.45 11.83 -2.79
N LYS A 21 -17.92 12.92 -3.41
CA LYS A 21 -19.35 13.16 -3.65
C LYS A 21 -20.04 12.07 -4.50
N ASP A 22 -19.28 11.34 -5.30
CA ASP A 22 -19.76 10.27 -6.17
C ASP A 22 -19.66 8.87 -5.51
N GLY A 23 -19.31 8.82 -4.21
CA GLY A 23 -19.14 7.57 -3.46
C GLY A 23 -17.83 6.81 -3.75
N GLN A 24 -16.95 7.38 -4.59
CA GLN A 24 -15.63 6.84 -4.92
C GLN A 24 -14.61 7.25 -3.86
N PRO A 25 -13.54 6.47 -3.62
CA PRO A 25 -12.50 6.88 -2.67
C PRO A 25 -11.93 8.28 -2.95
N ASN A 26 -11.77 9.11 -1.91
CA ASN A 26 -11.20 10.45 -2.02
C ASN A 26 -9.68 10.36 -2.29
N PRO A 27 -9.18 10.82 -3.45
CA PRO A 27 -7.75 10.74 -3.77
C PRO A 27 -6.85 11.52 -2.82
N THR A 28 -7.32 12.67 -2.31
CA THR A 28 -6.54 13.49 -1.36
C THR A 28 -6.34 12.77 -0.03
N GLU A 29 -7.39 12.15 0.51
CA GLU A 29 -7.27 11.35 1.74
C GLU A 29 -6.36 10.14 1.52
N GLN A 30 -6.47 9.47 0.36
CA GLN A 30 -5.61 8.34 0.01
C GLN A 30 -4.13 8.72 -0.06
N ILE A 31 -3.73 9.80 -0.73
CA ILE A 31 -2.30 10.18 -0.80
C ILE A 31 -1.71 10.50 0.58
N TRP A 32 -2.55 10.87 1.55
CA TRP A 32 -2.18 11.08 2.95
C TRP A 32 -2.32 9.85 3.84
N GLY A 33 -2.63 8.68 3.26
CA GLY A 33 -2.77 7.42 3.99
C GLY A 33 -3.94 7.43 4.98
N LEU A 34 -4.92 8.30 4.76
CA LEU A 34 -6.14 8.38 5.55
C LEU A 34 -7.22 7.54 4.88
N SER A 35 -7.71 6.51 5.59
CA SER A 35 -8.77 5.62 5.09
C SER A 35 -9.71 5.23 6.23
N MET A 36 -10.96 4.92 5.91
CA MET A 36 -11.94 4.52 6.91
C MET A 36 -11.54 3.22 7.61
N MET A 37 -11.06 2.22 6.85
CA MET A 37 -10.54 0.99 7.44
C MET A 37 -9.37 1.27 8.40
N GLY A 38 -8.39 2.07 7.97
CA GLY A 38 -7.23 2.41 8.80
C GLY A 38 -7.60 3.15 10.08
N LEU A 39 -8.57 4.06 10.02
CA LEU A 39 -9.10 4.74 11.21
C LEU A 39 -9.82 3.77 12.15
N GLN A 40 -10.63 2.85 11.64
CA GLN A 40 -11.30 1.85 12.48
C GLN A 40 -10.29 0.93 13.16
N THR A 41 -9.30 0.44 12.42
CA THR A 41 -8.23 -0.39 13.01
C THR A 41 -7.43 0.39 14.05
N TRP A 42 -7.13 1.67 13.79
CA TRP A 42 -6.47 2.53 14.76
C TRP A 42 -7.32 2.73 16.03
N ASN A 43 -8.64 2.89 15.89
CA ASN A 43 -9.56 2.94 17.04
C ASN A 43 -9.53 1.63 17.83
N SER A 44 -9.48 0.47 17.17
CA SER A 44 -9.31 -0.82 17.85
C SER A 44 -7.99 -0.89 18.65
N ILE A 45 -6.87 -0.42 18.08
CA ILE A 45 -5.59 -0.35 18.81
C ILE A 45 -5.73 0.56 20.04
N ARG A 46 -6.37 1.72 19.91
CA ARG A 46 -6.60 2.64 21.06
C ARG A 46 -7.55 2.05 22.10
N ALA A 47 -8.55 1.29 21.68
CA ALA A 47 -9.44 0.57 22.59
C ALA A 47 -8.68 -0.48 23.41
N ILE A 48 -7.71 -1.17 22.81
CA ILE A 48 -6.83 -2.11 23.52
C ILE A 48 -5.94 -1.36 24.52
N ASP A 49 -5.37 -0.20 24.14
CA ASP A 49 -4.60 0.64 25.07
C ASP A 49 -5.43 1.02 26.31
N PHE A 50 -6.69 1.42 26.09
CA PHE A 50 -7.61 1.75 27.18
C PHE A 50 -7.93 0.53 28.03
N LEU A 51 -8.29 -0.61 27.43
CA LEU A 51 -8.59 -1.84 28.15
C LEU A 51 -7.43 -2.25 29.06
N GLN A 52 -6.19 -2.24 28.55
CA GLN A 52 -5.00 -2.61 29.33
C GLN A 52 -4.67 -1.61 30.45
N SER A 53 -5.26 -0.41 30.45
CA SER A 53 -5.10 0.55 31.55
C SER A 53 -6.00 0.26 32.75
N LEU A 54 -7.02 -0.60 32.59
CA LEU A 54 -7.96 -0.93 33.65
C LEU A 54 -7.35 -1.98 34.60
N PRO A 55 -7.50 -1.81 35.93
CA PRO A 55 -6.87 -2.71 36.91
C PRO A 55 -7.39 -4.15 36.84
N ASP A 56 -8.61 -4.33 36.35
CA ASP A 56 -9.29 -5.64 36.29
C ASP A 56 -9.05 -6.37 34.95
N VAL A 57 -8.21 -5.81 34.06
CA VAL A 57 -7.91 -6.40 32.75
C VAL A 57 -6.54 -7.09 32.78
N ASP A 58 -6.55 -8.38 32.46
CA ASP A 58 -5.33 -9.13 32.21
C ASP A 58 -4.83 -8.89 30.77
N GLY A 59 -3.82 -8.02 30.65
CA GLY A 59 -3.21 -7.67 29.37
C GLY A 59 -2.55 -8.83 28.61
N SER A 60 -2.34 -9.98 29.25
CA SER A 60 -1.81 -11.19 28.60
C SER A 60 -2.89 -12.04 27.92
N ARG A 61 -4.17 -11.69 28.05
CA ARG A 61 -5.31 -12.49 27.58
C ARG A 61 -6.36 -11.65 26.84
N ILE A 62 -5.92 -10.88 25.84
CA ILE A 62 -6.82 -10.08 25.01
C ILE A 62 -7.37 -10.90 23.84
N ALA A 63 -8.70 -11.02 23.78
CA ALA A 63 -9.43 -11.68 22.70
C ALA A 63 -10.25 -10.67 21.88
N VAL A 64 -10.42 -10.94 20.58
CA VAL A 64 -11.20 -10.08 19.66
C VAL A 64 -12.19 -10.89 18.84
N THR A 65 -13.39 -10.34 18.64
CA THR A 65 -14.43 -10.88 17.77
C THR A 65 -15.29 -9.76 17.19
N GLY A 66 -15.91 -10.02 16.04
CA GLY A 66 -16.78 -9.09 15.35
C GLY A 66 -17.43 -9.76 14.13
N GLU A 67 -18.59 -9.26 13.72
CA GLU A 67 -19.38 -9.77 12.59
C GLU A 67 -19.11 -8.96 11.33
N SER A 68 -19.00 -9.63 10.17
CA SER A 68 -19.01 -8.98 8.86
C SER A 68 -17.86 -7.96 8.73
N GLY A 69 -18.14 -6.67 8.54
CA GLY A 69 -17.12 -5.61 8.64
C GLY A 69 -16.34 -5.59 9.97
N GLY A 70 -16.97 -5.96 11.09
CA GLY A 70 -16.31 -6.20 12.37
C GLY A 70 -15.47 -7.49 12.36
N GLY A 71 -15.86 -8.49 11.59
CA GLY A 71 -15.03 -9.67 11.29
C GLY A 71 -13.78 -9.28 10.50
N THR A 72 -13.93 -8.36 9.55
CA THR A 72 -12.79 -7.71 8.87
C THR A 72 -11.86 -7.04 9.87
N GLN A 73 -12.39 -6.18 10.74
CA GLN A 73 -11.57 -5.54 11.77
C GLN A 73 -10.92 -6.55 12.73
N THR A 74 -11.57 -7.68 13.02
CA THR A 74 -11.03 -8.73 13.91
C THR A 74 -9.75 -9.36 13.38
N TYR A 75 -9.72 -9.80 12.11
CA TYR A 75 -8.49 -10.36 11.55
C TYR A 75 -7.46 -9.26 11.22
N MET A 76 -7.89 -8.04 10.90
CA MET A 76 -6.97 -6.92 10.66
C MET A 76 -6.24 -6.50 11.94
N ILE A 77 -6.93 -6.34 13.07
CA ILE A 77 -6.29 -5.97 14.34
C ILE A 77 -5.38 -7.08 14.84
N ALA A 78 -5.76 -8.35 14.65
CA ALA A 78 -4.92 -9.48 15.01
C ALA A 78 -3.60 -9.50 14.21
N ALA A 79 -3.65 -9.11 12.92
CA ALA A 79 -2.45 -8.99 12.09
C ALA A 79 -1.59 -7.76 12.45
N ALA A 80 -2.21 -6.68 12.93
CA ALA A 80 -1.52 -5.41 13.19
C ALA A 80 -1.01 -5.24 14.64
N ASP A 81 -1.55 -5.98 15.61
CA ASP A 81 -1.25 -5.80 17.04
C ASP A 81 -1.00 -7.15 17.73
N GLU A 82 0.24 -7.37 18.18
CA GLU A 82 0.69 -8.62 18.80
C GLU A 82 0.06 -8.87 20.19
N ARG A 83 -0.54 -7.85 20.82
CA ARG A 83 -1.24 -8.01 22.11
C ARG A 83 -2.50 -8.86 21.98
N ILE A 84 -3.03 -9.00 20.77
CA ILE A 84 -4.14 -9.89 20.50
C ILE A 84 -3.66 -11.34 20.61
N THR A 85 -4.24 -12.07 21.55
CA THR A 85 -3.86 -13.46 21.85
C THR A 85 -4.85 -14.49 21.34
N HIS A 86 -6.10 -14.07 21.07
CA HIS A 86 -7.18 -14.95 20.64
C HIS A 86 -8.10 -14.23 19.64
N THR A 87 -8.55 -14.92 18.60
CA THR A 87 -9.40 -14.29 17.57
C THR A 87 -10.62 -15.14 17.23
N ALA A 88 -11.74 -14.47 16.97
CA ALA A 88 -12.95 -15.11 16.46
C ALA A 88 -13.66 -14.23 15.41
N PRO A 89 -13.10 -14.08 14.19
CA PRO A 89 -13.76 -13.34 13.12
C PRO A 89 -15.05 -14.07 12.69
N ALA A 90 -16.17 -13.34 12.65
CA ALA A 90 -17.47 -13.90 12.30
C ALA A 90 -17.95 -13.47 10.91
N VAL A 91 -18.40 -14.47 10.15
CA VAL A 91 -19.09 -14.36 8.86
C VAL A 91 -18.40 -13.43 7.86
N MET A 92 -17.06 -13.46 7.81
CA MET A 92 -16.28 -12.57 6.94
C MET A 92 -15.05 -13.18 6.26
N VAL A 93 -14.34 -14.11 6.90
CA VAL A 93 -13.16 -14.74 6.28
C VAL A 93 -13.63 -15.53 5.06
N SER A 94 -13.19 -15.12 3.87
CA SER A 94 -13.65 -15.69 2.59
C SER A 94 -12.59 -15.54 1.51
N SER A 95 -12.46 -16.55 0.66
CA SER A 95 -11.65 -16.53 -0.54
C SER A 95 -12.33 -15.81 -1.72
N VAL A 96 -13.65 -15.67 -1.69
CA VAL A 96 -14.46 -15.16 -2.82
C VAL A 96 -15.08 -13.79 -2.57
N PHE A 97 -15.11 -13.32 -1.32
CA PHE A 97 -15.62 -12.00 -0.97
C PHE A 97 -14.68 -11.29 0.01
N GLN A 98 -14.29 -10.06 -0.33
CA GLN A 98 -13.23 -9.34 0.36
C GLN A 98 -13.70 -8.13 1.19
N GLY A 99 -15.01 -7.86 1.21
CA GLY A 99 -15.62 -6.71 1.89
C GLY A 99 -16.29 -5.75 0.93
N GLY A 100 -17.50 -5.31 1.28
CA GLY A 100 -18.35 -4.45 0.45
C GLY A 100 -18.24 -2.96 0.79
N CYS A 101 -17.53 -2.62 1.86
CA CYS A 101 -17.43 -1.25 2.37
C CYS A 101 -16.00 -0.69 2.32
N LEU A 102 -15.87 0.65 2.31
CA LEU A 102 -14.58 1.34 2.46
C LEU A 102 -13.91 1.08 3.82
N CYS A 103 -14.68 0.64 4.84
CA CYS A 103 -14.11 0.26 6.14
C CYS A 103 -13.43 -1.12 6.13
N GLU A 104 -13.45 -1.81 4.99
CA GLU A 104 -12.89 -3.16 4.82
C GLU A 104 -11.81 -3.19 3.72
N ASN A 105 -11.59 -2.06 3.04
CA ASN A 105 -10.81 -1.96 1.81
C ASN A 105 -9.88 -0.74 1.86
N ALA A 106 -8.77 -0.85 2.59
CA ALA A 106 -7.71 0.15 2.55
C ALA A 106 -6.91 0.05 1.24
N PRO A 107 -6.43 1.18 0.69
CA PRO A 107 -5.50 1.15 -0.43
C PRO A 107 -4.26 0.30 -0.13
N LEU A 108 -3.79 -0.43 -1.14
CA LEU A 108 -2.62 -1.31 -1.13
C LEU A 108 -2.73 -2.56 -0.24
N LEU A 109 -3.89 -2.80 0.38
CA LEU A 109 -4.06 -3.90 1.34
C LEU A 109 -3.94 -5.30 0.71
N ARG A 110 -4.48 -5.49 -0.49
CA ARG A 110 -4.67 -6.80 -1.13
C ARG A 110 -4.03 -6.87 -2.51
N LEU A 111 -2.84 -6.29 -2.66
CA LEU A 111 -2.09 -6.36 -3.91
C LEU A 111 -1.72 -7.79 -4.29
N ASP A 112 -1.23 -8.54 -3.30
CA ASP A 112 -0.69 -9.89 -3.49
C ASP A 112 -1.18 -10.84 -2.37
N THR A 113 -2.32 -10.50 -1.72
CA THR A 113 -2.91 -11.23 -0.59
C THR A 113 -4.44 -11.07 -0.57
N PHE A 114 -5.13 -11.76 0.32
CA PHE A 114 -6.58 -11.75 0.49
C PHE A 114 -6.98 -12.17 1.92
N ASN A 115 -8.26 -12.09 2.26
CA ASN A 115 -8.75 -12.23 3.65
C ASN A 115 -8.31 -13.52 4.35
N VAL A 116 -8.20 -14.64 3.64
CA VAL A 116 -7.81 -15.94 4.23
C VAL A 116 -6.35 -15.91 4.70
N GLU A 117 -5.45 -15.34 3.90
CA GLU A 117 -4.04 -15.22 4.26
C GLU A 117 -3.86 -14.21 5.41
N ILE A 118 -4.60 -13.09 5.40
CA ILE A 118 -4.58 -12.12 6.51
C ILE A 118 -5.09 -12.77 7.81
N ALA A 119 -6.18 -13.54 7.75
CA ALA A 119 -6.69 -14.27 8.92
C ALA A 119 -5.70 -15.34 9.43
N ALA A 120 -4.93 -15.96 8.53
CA ALA A 120 -3.90 -16.93 8.89
C ALA A 120 -2.72 -16.34 9.69
N VAL A 121 -2.48 -15.02 9.62
CA VAL A 121 -1.44 -14.31 10.41
C VAL A 121 -1.66 -14.48 11.93
N ALA A 122 -2.85 -14.88 12.36
CA ALA A 122 -3.04 -15.23 13.76
C ALA A 122 -2.20 -16.43 14.21
N ALA A 123 -1.86 -17.36 13.32
CA ALA A 123 -1.12 -18.57 13.67
C ALA A 123 0.18 -18.22 14.43
N PRO A 124 0.52 -18.92 15.55
CA PRO A 124 -0.18 -20.06 16.16
C PRO A 124 -1.12 -19.68 17.32
N ARG A 125 -1.63 -18.44 17.37
CA ARG A 125 -2.60 -18.00 18.38
C ARG A 125 -3.94 -18.70 18.16
N PRO A 126 -4.72 -19.05 19.19
CA PRO A 126 -6.01 -19.70 18.97
C PRO A 126 -6.97 -18.82 18.15
N GLN A 127 -7.58 -19.42 17.13
CA GLN A 127 -8.55 -18.79 16.25
C GLN A 127 -9.81 -19.64 16.04
N LEU A 128 -10.98 -19.00 16.13
CA LEU A 128 -12.26 -19.56 15.73
C LEU A 128 -12.79 -18.89 14.47
N LEU A 129 -12.99 -19.66 13.40
CA LEU A 129 -13.70 -19.20 12.22
C LEU A 129 -15.21 -19.40 12.38
N LEU A 130 -15.94 -18.32 12.64
CA LEU A 130 -17.40 -18.35 12.68
C LEU A 130 -17.93 -18.12 11.26
N SER A 131 -18.74 -19.04 10.74
CA SER A 131 -19.26 -19.04 9.36
C SER A 131 -20.72 -19.46 9.31
N CYS A 132 -21.41 -19.17 8.22
CA CYS A 132 -22.78 -19.64 8.01
C CYS A 132 -23.04 -20.13 6.57
N THR A 133 -24.16 -20.83 6.39
CA THR A 133 -24.57 -21.42 5.09
C THR A 133 -25.04 -20.37 4.09
N GLY A 134 -25.62 -19.26 4.57
CA GLY A 134 -26.33 -18.28 3.75
C GLY A 134 -25.52 -17.08 3.25
N ASP A 135 -24.18 -17.11 3.29
CA ASP A 135 -23.34 -16.02 2.79
C ASP A 135 -22.03 -16.49 2.13
N TRP A 136 -21.11 -15.56 1.88
CA TRP A 136 -19.80 -15.80 1.27
C TRP A 136 -18.84 -16.69 2.09
N THR A 137 -19.20 -17.01 3.35
CA THR A 137 -18.48 -17.93 4.23
C THR A 137 -19.02 -19.37 4.16
N CYS A 138 -20.00 -19.64 3.29
CA CYS A 138 -20.59 -20.98 3.10
C CYS A 138 -19.56 -22.09 2.79
N ASN A 139 -18.40 -21.71 2.24
CA ASN A 139 -17.33 -22.65 1.91
C ASN A 139 -16.30 -22.86 3.03
N THR A 140 -16.45 -22.17 4.19
CA THR A 140 -15.45 -22.17 5.26
C THR A 140 -14.99 -23.56 5.68
N PRO A 141 -15.88 -24.54 5.92
CA PRO A 141 -15.45 -25.88 6.33
C PRO A 141 -14.58 -26.61 5.30
N ARG A 142 -14.67 -26.25 4.02
CA ARG A 142 -14.00 -26.95 2.91
C ARG A 142 -12.83 -26.18 2.31
N LEU A 143 -12.86 -24.85 2.33
CA LEU A 143 -11.87 -23.99 1.68
C LEU A 143 -11.10 -23.17 2.70
N GLU A 144 -11.75 -22.20 3.37
CA GLU A 144 -11.06 -21.24 4.23
C GLU A 144 -10.42 -21.90 5.45
N TYR A 145 -11.13 -22.80 6.14
CA TYR A 145 -10.60 -23.52 7.30
C TYR A 145 -9.41 -24.41 6.91
N GLU A 146 -9.54 -25.21 5.85
CA GLU A 146 -8.47 -26.12 5.41
C GLU A 146 -7.22 -25.35 4.95
N ALA A 147 -7.39 -24.20 4.27
CA ALA A 147 -6.28 -23.33 3.89
C ALA A 147 -5.55 -22.78 5.12
N ILE A 148 -6.28 -22.23 6.11
CA ILE A 148 -5.69 -21.67 7.32
C ILE A 148 -5.09 -22.78 8.19
N ARG A 149 -5.74 -23.94 8.28
CA ARG A 149 -5.23 -25.13 8.99
C ARG A 149 -3.89 -25.58 8.43
N GLY A 150 -3.70 -25.54 7.11
CA GLY A 150 -2.42 -25.80 6.46
C GLY A 150 -1.28 -24.91 6.99
N ILE A 151 -1.57 -23.64 7.30
CA ILE A 151 -0.61 -22.72 7.93
C ILE A 151 -0.37 -23.07 9.40
N TYR A 152 -1.43 -23.32 10.18
CA TYR A 152 -1.29 -23.72 11.60
C TYR A 152 -0.48 -25.01 11.78
N LYS A 153 -0.57 -25.93 10.81
CA LYS A 153 0.25 -27.14 10.77
C LYS A 153 1.74 -26.87 10.70
N LEU A 154 2.18 -25.78 10.06
CA LEU A 154 3.60 -25.39 10.02
C LEU A 154 4.14 -25.00 11.41
N PHE A 155 3.25 -24.76 12.38
CA PHE A 155 3.56 -24.40 13.76
C PHE A 155 3.19 -25.50 14.77
N ASP A 156 2.82 -26.70 14.30
CA ASP A 156 2.29 -27.78 15.16
C ASP A 156 1.12 -27.33 16.05
N ALA A 157 0.27 -26.44 15.53
CA ALA A 157 -0.76 -25.74 16.29
C ALA A 157 -2.18 -25.99 15.76
N GLU A 158 -2.41 -27.05 14.98
CA GLU A 158 -3.72 -27.35 14.38
C GLU A 158 -4.85 -27.44 15.43
N ASP A 159 -4.54 -27.85 16.66
CA ASP A 159 -5.48 -27.94 17.78
C ASP A 159 -6.03 -26.58 18.23
N ARG A 160 -5.34 -25.49 17.87
CA ARG A 160 -5.70 -24.09 18.21
C ARG A 160 -6.60 -23.42 17.18
N LEU A 161 -6.82 -24.06 16.03
CA LEU A 161 -7.73 -23.57 15.00
C LEU A 161 -9.04 -24.38 15.02
N ALA A 162 -10.15 -23.69 15.17
CA ALA A 162 -11.49 -24.27 15.09
C ALA A 162 -12.38 -23.49 14.12
N TYR A 163 -13.50 -24.09 13.72
CA TYR A 163 -14.58 -23.37 13.05
C TYR A 163 -15.92 -23.75 13.69
N ALA A 164 -16.90 -22.84 13.60
CA ALA A 164 -18.31 -23.18 13.79
C ALA A 164 -19.07 -22.74 12.54
N HIS A 165 -19.87 -23.67 11.99
CA HIS A 165 -20.61 -23.47 10.76
C HIS A 165 -22.11 -23.54 11.05
N ILE A 166 -22.80 -22.41 10.97
CA ILE A 166 -24.17 -22.27 11.42
C ILE A 166 -25.12 -22.25 10.22
N ASP A 167 -26.15 -23.09 10.25
CA ASP A 167 -27.19 -23.05 9.23
C ASP A 167 -28.11 -21.84 9.44
N ALA A 168 -27.78 -20.75 8.75
CA ALA A 168 -28.44 -19.46 8.88
C ALA A 168 -28.01 -18.50 7.75
N PRO A 169 -28.80 -17.43 7.47
CA PRO A 169 -28.34 -16.29 6.65
C PRO A 169 -27.18 -15.54 7.32
N HIS A 170 -26.66 -14.46 6.72
CA HIS A 170 -25.61 -13.62 7.31
C HIS A 170 -26.03 -13.02 8.69
N ASN A 171 -25.35 -13.37 9.79
CA ASN A 171 -25.69 -12.92 11.15
C ASN A 171 -24.59 -13.19 12.22
N TYR A 172 -24.82 -12.67 13.44
CA TYR A 172 -24.18 -13.09 14.70
C TYR A 172 -25.20 -13.57 15.75
N ASN A 173 -25.93 -14.65 15.44
CA ASN A 173 -27.01 -15.22 16.25
C ASN A 173 -26.51 -15.94 17.50
N GLN A 174 -27.46 -16.43 18.31
CA GLN A 174 -27.18 -17.15 19.55
C GLN A 174 -26.22 -18.33 19.35
N ALA A 175 -26.39 -19.15 18.32
CA ALA A 175 -25.51 -20.29 18.08
C ALA A 175 -24.06 -19.85 17.81
N SER A 176 -23.87 -18.79 17.01
CA SER A 176 -22.56 -18.17 16.80
C SER A 176 -21.96 -17.61 18.09
N ARG A 177 -22.77 -16.94 18.94
CA ARG A 177 -22.31 -16.40 20.23
C ARG A 177 -21.92 -17.51 21.22
N GLU A 178 -22.74 -18.55 21.35
CA GLU A 178 -22.45 -19.72 22.19
C GLU A 178 -21.16 -20.43 21.77
N ALA A 179 -20.92 -20.57 20.45
CA ALA A 179 -19.67 -21.11 19.92
C ALA A 179 -18.46 -20.21 20.28
N CYS A 180 -18.60 -18.89 20.14
CA CYS A 180 -17.57 -17.93 20.53
C CYS A 180 -17.26 -18.00 22.03
N PHE A 181 -18.29 -17.98 22.89
CA PHE A 181 -18.15 -18.09 24.35
C PHE A 181 -17.45 -19.40 24.74
N THR A 182 -17.85 -20.52 24.13
CA THR A 182 -17.23 -21.83 24.36
C THR A 182 -15.75 -21.81 23.99
N PHE A 183 -15.40 -21.22 22.84
CA PHE A 183 -14.02 -21.12 22.39
C PHE A 183 -13.17 -20.23 23.30
N PHE A 184 -13.66 -19.04 23.67
CA PHE A 184 -12.93 -18.15 24.59
C PHE A 184 -12.82 -18.73 26.00
N ARG A 185 -13.83 -19.42 26.50
CA ARG A 185 -13.73 -20.14 27.78
C ARG A 185 -12.58 -21.16 27.75
N ARG A 186 -12.46 -21.94 26.67
CA ARG A 186 -11.37 -22.91 26.49
C ARG A 186 -9.99 -22.26 26.46
N TRP A 187 -9.82 -21.21 25.67
CA TRP A 187 -8.49 -20.67 25.35
C TRP A 187 -8.10 -19.45 26.17
N VAL A 188 -9.01 -18.50 26.37
CA VAL A 188 -8.78 -17.30 27.18
C VAL A 188 -8.82 -17.62 28.67
N LEU A 189 -9.82 -18.39 29.13
CA LEU A 189 -9.93 -18.77 30.55
C LEU A 189 -9.14 -20.04 30.90
N GLY A 190 -8.65 -20.78 29.90
CA GLY A 190 -7.90 -22.02 30.10
C GLY A 190 -8.77 -23.22 30.53
N GLU A 191 -10.09 -23.09 30.45
CA GLU A 191 -11.05 -24.11 30.89
C GLU A 191 -11.28 -25.15 29.78
N ARG A 192 -10.28 -26.00 29.51
CA ARG A 192 -10.25 -26.90 28.35
C ARG A 192 -11.34 -27.97 28.33
N ASP A 193 -11.78 -28.43 29.50
CA ASP A 193 -12.76 -29.51 29.66
C ASP A 193 -14.17 -28.99 30.01
N ALA A 194 -14.39 -27.67 29.88
CA ALA A 194 -15.68 -27.06 30.13
C ALA A 194 -16.75 -27.54 29.15
N ALA A 195 -17.97 -27.77 29.66
CA ALA A 195 -19.14 -27.98 28.81
C ALA A 195 -19.39 -26.74 27.91
N PRO A 196 -19.95 -26.95 26.70
CA PRO A 196 -20.36 -25.86 25.82
C PRO A 196 -21.22 -24.83 26.55
N VAL A 197 -20.94 -23.55 26.31
CA VAL A 197 -21.66 -22.45 26.94
C VAL A 197 -23.06 -22.34 26.35
N LYS A 198 -24.06 -22.19 27.22
CA LYS A 198 -25.41 -21.80 26.86
C LYS A 198 -25.66 -20.36 27.26
N GLU A 199 -26.12 -19.54 26.32
CA GLU A 199 -26.38 -18.14 26.57
C GLU A 199 -27.58 -18.00 27.52
N PRO A 200 -27.41 -17.39 28.71
CA PRO A 200 -28.54 -17.15 29.59
C PRO A 200 -29.47 -16.11 28.96
N PRO A 201 -30.77 -16.10 29.33
CA PRO A 201 -31.66 -15.01 28.95
C PRO A 201 -31.08 -13.67 29.38
N PHE A 202 -31.13 -12.68 28.49
CA PHE A 202 -30.66 -11.32 28.75
C PHE A 202 -31.64 -10.30 28.18
N GLN A 203 -31.58 -9.09 28.72
CA GLN A 203 -32.28 -7.95 28.16
C GLN A 203 -31.28 -7.12 27.36
N VAL A 204 -31.65 -6.73 26.14
CA VAL A 204 -30.83 -5.82 25.34
C VAL A 204 -30.87 -4.44 25.98
N GLU A 205 -29.69 -3.88 26.28
CA GLU A 205 -29.57 -2.51 26.78
C GLU A 205 -30.14 -1.51 25.76
N PRO A 206 -30.95 -0.54 26.19
CA PRO A 206 -31.39 0.57 25.35
C PRO A 206 -30.20 1.31 24.73
N GLN A 207 -30.34 1.76 23.48
CA GLN A 207 -29.24 2.39 22.75
C GLN A 207 -28.75 3.67 23.43
N GLU A 208 -29.65 4.41 24.09
CA GLU A 208 -29.34 5.65 24.79
C GLU A 208 -28.35 5.43 25.94
N ASN A 209 -28.40 4.25 26.58
CA ASN A 209 -27.49 3.86 27.66
C ASN A 209 -26.08 3.53 27.16
N LEU A 210 -25.92 3.25 25.86
CA LEU A 210 -24.65 2.87 25.26
C LEU A 210 -23.85 4.07 24.73
N LEU A 211 -24.43 5.28 24.76
CA LEU A 211 -23.78 6.48 24.25
C LEU A 211 -22.78 7.05 25.26
N CYS A 212 -21.56 7.35 24.81
CA CYS A 212 -20.58 8.08 25.63
C CYS A 212 -21.03 9.54 25.89
N TRP A 213 -21.67 10.15 24.90
CA TRP A 213 -22.32 11.46 25.02
C TRP A 213 -23.73 11.39 24.46
N PRO A 214 -24.71 12.08 25.06
CA PRO A 214 -26.02 12.24 24.44
C PRO A 214 -25.91 12.79 23.02
N VAL A 215 -26.87 12.43 22.17
CA VAL A 215 -26.92 12.91 20.78
C VAL A 215 -26.84 14.43 20.74
N GLY A 216 -25.88 14.96 19.98
CA GLY A 216 -25.64 16.41 19.85
C GLY A 216 -24.85 17.07 20.98
N GLN A 217 -24.42 16.33 22.00
CA GLN A 217 -23.71 16.88 23.19
C GLN A 217 -22.22 16.50 23.24
N ARG A 218 -21.55 16.45 22.09
CA ARG A 218 -20.10 16.20 22.03
C ARG A 218 -19.29 17.37 22.61
N PRO A 219 -18.06 17.13 23.09
CA PRO A 219 -17.16 18.20 23.50
C PRO A 219 -16.95 19.25 22.41
N ALA A 220 -16.79 20.52 22.79
CA ALA A 220 -16.64 21.65 21.85
C ALA A 220 -15.43 21.54 20.90
N ASN A 221 -14.43 20.74 21.28
CA ASN A 221 -13.24 20.47 20.47
C ASN A 221 -13.33 19.18 19.61
N ALA A 222 -14.50 18.53 19.56
CA ALA A 222 -14.71 17.37 18.71
C ALA A 222 -14.60 17.78 17.22
N LEU A 223 -13.70 17.12 16.49
CA LEU A 223 -13.47 17.40 15.07
C LEU A 223 -14.57 16.77 14.21
N ASP A 224 -15.00 17.46 13.17
CA ASP A 224 -15.75 16.84 12.07
C ASP A 224 -14.78 16.14 11.10
N ALA A 225 -15.32 15.59 10.00
CA ALA A 225 -14.53 14.92 8.97
C ALA A 225 -13.44 15.84 8.36
N ALA A 226 -13.77 17.12 8.12
CA ALA A 226 -12.84 18.07 7.54
C ALA A 226 -11.73 18.45 8.53
N GLY A 227 -12.09 18.68 9.79
CA GLY A 227 -11.17 18.95 10.88
C GLY A 227 -10.23 17.78 11.14
N LEU A 228 -10.73 16.53 11.10
CA LEU A 228 -9.92 15.32 11.22
C LEU A 228 -8.90 15.24 10.07
N THR A 229 -9.34 15.39 8.82
CA THR A 229 -8.44 15.36 7.66
C THR A 229 -7.37 16.44 7.74
N LYS A 230 -7.76 17.67 8.11
CA LYS A 230 -6.83 18.78 8.29
C LYS A 230 -5.79 18.47 9.38
N GLN A 231 -6.23 18.03 10.56
CA GLN A 231 -5.31 17.69 11.65
C GLN A 231 -4.37 16.53 11.28
N TRP A 232 -4.88 15.53 10.55
CA TRP A 232 -4.08 14.39 10.08
C TRP A 232 -2.96 14.82 9.14
N ILE A 233 -3.28 15.73 8.21
CA ILE A 233 -2.31 16.33 7.28
C ILE A 233 -1.28 17.15 8.07
N GLU A 234 -1.71 18.11 8.89
CA GLU A 234 -0.83 18.99 9.66
C GLU A 234 0.14 18.20 10.57
N SER A 235 -0.35 17.15 11.23
CA SER A 235 0.48 16.24 12.03
C SER A 235 1.52 15.51 11.18
N SER A 236 1.13 15.06 9.99
CA SER A 236 2.05 14.41 9.04
C SER A 236 3.14 15.36 8.56
N GLU A 237 2.77 16.60 8.26
CA GLU A 237 3.70 17.62 7.78
C GLU A 237 4.68 18.05 8.87
N LYS A 238 4.18 18.28 10.09
CA LYS A 238 5.01 18.62 11.25
C LYS A 238 6.03 17.52 11.55
N ARG A 239 5.62 16.25 11.51
CA ARG A 239 6.53 15.11 11.73
C ARG A 239 7.63 15.05 10.68
N ARG A 240 7.28 15.24 9.41
CA ARG A 240 8.25 15.24 8.31
C ARG A 240 9.21 16.43 8.40
N ALA A 241 8.73 17.61 8.75
CA ALA A 241 9.57 18.79 8.92
C ALA A 241 10.58 18.63 10.08
N ALA A 242 10.25 17.83 11.09
CA ALA A 242 11.12 17.50 12.21
C ALA A 242 12.01 16.27 11.97
N ALA A 243 11.89 15.60 10.82
CA ALA A 243 12.60 14.34 10.55
C ALA A 243 14.10 14.59 10.30
N SER A 244 14.95 13.82 10.99
CA SER A 244 16.39 13.75 10.73
C SER A 244 16.72 12.89 9.51
N VAL A 245 17.97 12.92 9.05
CA VAL A 245 18.46 12.00 7.99
C VAL A 245 18.29 10.54 8.42
N ALA A 246 18.49 10.23 9.70
CA ALA A 246 18.27 8.89 10.24
C ALA A 246 16.79 8.49 10.16
N ASP A 247 15.87 9.42 10.42
CA ASP A 247 14.43 9.18 10.27
C ASP A 247 14.04 8.96 8.81
N VAL A 248 14.66 9.68 7.87
CA VAL A 248 14.44 9.46 6.44
C VAL A 248 14.78 8.02 6.06
N ALA A 249 15.93 7.51 6.50
CA ALA A 249 16.34 6.15 6.20
C ALA A 249 15.50 5.08 6.94
N LYS A 250 15.18 5.31 8.23
CA LYS A 250 14.52 4.29 9.08
C LYS A 250 13.00 4.26 8.93
N LEU A 251 12.37 5.40 8.67
CA LEU A 251 10.91 5.54 8.66
C LEU A 251 10.37 5.85 7.26
N TYR A 252 10.95 6.83 6.57
CA TYR A 252 10.38 7.30 5.31
C TYR A 252 10.77 6.46 4.10
N GLU A 253 11.97 5.88 4.04
CA GLU A 253 12.34 4.91 3.00
C GLU A 253 11.40 3.71 2.94
N PRO A 254 11.15 2.96 4.03
CA PRO A 254 10.26 1.81 3.97
C PRO A 254 8.82 2.25 3.69
N ALA A 255 8.38 3.41 4.21
CA ALA A 255 7.07 3.96 3.91
C ALA A 255 6.92 4.33 2.42
N LEU A 256 7.94 4.93 1.81
CA LEU A 256 7.95 5.29 0.39
C LEU A 256 7.97 4.05 -0.50
N ARG A 257 8.81 3.06 -0.15
CA ARG A 257 8.85 1.77 -0.83
C ARG A 257 7.51 1.06 -0.78
N HIS A 258 6.87 1.04 0.39
CA HIS A 258 5.54 0.46 0.57
C HIS A 258 4.47 1.20 -0.22
N ALA A 259 4.42 2.54 -0.13
CA ALA A 259 3.49 3.37 -0.90
C ALA A 259 3.65 3.16 -2.41
N LEU A 260 4.87 3.00 -2.91
CA LEU A 260 5.14 2.72 -4.32
C LEU A 260 4.88 1.25 -4.70
N ALA A 261 4.79 0.35 -3.72
CA ALA A 261 4.64 -1.10 -3.93
C ALA A 261 5.70 -1.68 -4.88
N VAL A 262 6.95 -1.23 -4.71
CA VAL A 262 8.08 -1.57 -5.59
C VAL A 262 9.15 -2.42 -4.92
N THR A 263 9.76 -3.29 -5.72
CA THR A 263 10.94 -4.08 -5.35
C THR A 263 12.00 -3.94 -6.44
N LEU A 264 13.27 -3.85 -6.04
CA LEU A 264 14.38 -3.93 -6.99
C LEU A 264 14.61 -5.41 -7.34
N PRO A 265 14.36 -5.85 -8.60
CA PRO A 265 14.51 -7.25 -8.94
C PRO A 265 15.98 -7.69 -8.94
N ASN A 266 16.22 -8.97 -8.70
CA ASN A 266 17.52 -9.59 -8.95
C ASN A 266 17.74 -9.70 -10.46
N ALA A 267 19.00 -9.55 -10.92
CA ALA A 267 19.33 -9.72 -12.33
C ALA A 267 18.93 -11.10 -12.89
N LYS A 268 18.93 -12.15 -12.06
CA LYS A 268 18.51 -13.51 -12.45
C LYS A 268 16.99 -13.66 -12.63
N GLU A 269 16.20 -12.72 -12.11
CA GLU A 269 14.75 -12.72 -12.23
C GLU A 269 14.27 -12.01 -13.50
N ILE A 270 15.15 -11.28 -14.18
CA ILE A 270 14.82 -10.59 -15.41
C ILE A 270 14.74 -11.60 -16.56
N VAL A 271 13.56 -11.67 -17.18
CA VAL A 271 13.35 -12.36 -18.46
C VAL A 271 13.28 -11.32 -19.57
N ALA A 272 13.76 -11.69 -20.75
CA ALA A 272 13.79 -10.82 -21.92
C ALA A 272 13.42 -11.60 -23.18
N GLU A 273 12.45 -11.11 -23.92
CA GLU A 273 12.00 -11.61 -25.20
C GLU A 273 12.32 -10.58 -26.28
N LYS A 274 13.07 -10.98 -27.30
CA LYS A 274 13.37 -10.11 -28.44
C LYS A 274 12.11 -10.01 -29.30
N LEU A 275 11.59 -8.79 -29.48
CA LEU A 275 10.42 -8.53 -30.33
C LEU A 275 10.83 -8.29 -31.78
N ASP A 276 11.85 -7.45 -31.98
CA ASP A 276 12.40 -7.14 -33.31
C ASP A 276 13.90 -6.79 -33.22
N ALA A 277 14.49 -6.22 -34.28
CA ALA A 277 15.91 -5.87 -34.31
C ALA A 277 16.33 -4.85 -33.24
N GLU A 278 15.44 -3.92 -32.89
CA GLU A 278 15.67 -2.84 -31.94
C GLU A 278 14.76 -2.91 -30.72
N SER A 279 13.78 -3.82 -30.64
CA SER A 279 12.83 -3.89 -29.53
C SER A 279 12.98 -5.17 -28.71
N VAL A 280 12.86 -5.03 -27.39
CA VAL A 280 12.83 -6.13 -26.42
C VAL A 280 11.66 -5.92 -25.46
N CYS A 281 10.97 -6.99 -25.10
CA CYS A 281 10.05 -7.03 -23.97
C CYS A 281 10.76 -7.67 -22.79
N ILE A 282 10.82 -6.99 -21.66
CA ILE A 282 11.40 -7.52 -20.42
C ILE A 282 10.32 -7.67 -19.36
N GLY A 283 10.56 -8.54 -18.39
CA GLY A 283 9.66 -8.73 -17.25
C GLY A 283 10.35 -9.41 -16.09
N ARG A 284 9.65 -9.54 -14.96
CA ARG A 284 10.08 -10.33 -13.81
C ARG A 284 9.50 -11.75 -13.91
N LYS A 285 10.36 -12.75 -13.73
CA LYS A 285 9.99 -14.18 -13.82
C LYS A 285 8.84 -14.48 -12.87
N GLY A 286 7.76 -15.08 -13.40
CA GLY A 286 6.60 -15.49 -12.61
C GLY A 286 5.63 -14.36 -12.22
N VAL A 287 5.94 -13.11 -12.53
CA VAL A 287 5.08 -11.96 -12.19
C VAL A 287 4.15 -11.59 -13.35
N GLY A 288 4.62 -11.76 -14.60
CA GLY A 288 3.83 -11.45 -15.80
C GLY A 288 3.93 -10.01 -16.29
N ASP A 289 4.84 -9.20 -15.74
CA ASP A 289 5.09 -7.84 -16.24
C ASP A 289 5.59 -7.87 -17.69
N ARG A 290 5.20 -6.87 -18.48
CA ARG A 290 5.65 -6.67 -19.86
C ARG A 290 6.09 -5.24 -20.07
N VAL A 291 7.40 -5.03 -20.08
CA VAL A 291 8.04 -3.72 -20.27
C VAL A 291 8.74 -3.70 -21.62
N GLU A 292 8.20 -2.93 -22.56
CA GLU A 292 8.80 -2.79 -23.89
C GLU A 292 9.85 -1.68 -23.91
N LEU A 293 11.03 -2.02 -24.43
CA LEU A 293 12.17 -1.11 -24.60
C LEU A 293 12.63 -1.12 -26.05
N ARG A 294 12.90 0.05 -26.63
CA ARG A 294 13.72 0.19 -27.85
C ARG A 294 15.18 0.36 -27.47
N LEU A 295 16.03 -0.55 -27.92
CA LEU A 295 17.48 -0.57 -27.72
C LEU A 295 18.21 0.03 -28.92
N LEU A 296 18.74 1.23 -28.72
CA LEU A 296 19.61 1.90 -29.67
C LEU A 296 21.07 1.60 -29.32
N LYS A 297 21.69 0.75 -30.14
CA LYS A 297 23.10 0.37 -29.96
C LYS A 297 24.01 1.40 -30.62
N PRO A 298 25.08 1.85 -29.94
CA PRO A 298 26.07 2.72 -30.55
C PRO A 298 26.96 1.92 -31.51
N ALA A 299 27.75 2.62 -32.33
CA ALA A 299 28.81 2.01 -33.12
C ALA A 299 29.77 1.19 -32.21
N ALA A 300 30.36 0.12 -32.77
CA ALA A 300 31.22 -0.78 -32.01
C ALA A 300 32.40 -0.01 -31.38
N LYS A 301 32.54 -0.11 -30.05
CA LYS A 301 33.62 0.51 -29.28
C LYS A 301 34.35 -0.57 -28.47
N ARG A 302 35.68 -0.47 -28.37
CA ARG A 302 36.48 -1.28 -27.44
C ARG A 302 36.25 -0.78 -26.01
N GLY A 303 36.04 -1.70 -25.06
CA GLY A 303 35.89 -1.39 -23.63
C GLY A 303 34.45 -1.42 -23.10
N LYS A 304 34.30 -1.10 -21.81
CA LYS A 304 33.00 -0.97 -21.16
C LYS A 304 32.27 0.27 -21.69
N ARG A 305 30.96 0.15 -21.92
CA ARG A 305 30.09 1.24 -22.38
C ARG A 305 29.18 1.73 -21.26
N THR A 306 28.75 2.98 -21.37
CA THR A 306 27.67 3.53 -20.56
C THR A 306 26.33 3.15 -21.20
N ALA A 307 25.39 2.69 -20.39
CA ALA A 307 23.99 2.54 -20.79
C ALA A 307 23.16 3.66 -20.21
N THR A 308 22.15 4.15 -20.94
CA THR A 308 21.19 5.13 -20.44
C THR A 308 19.78 4.58 -20.63
N LEU A 309 19.02 4.50 -19.54
CA LEU A 309 17.57 4.35 -19.63
C LEU A 309 16.96 5.72 -19.86
N LEU A 310 16.21 5.88 -20.94
CA LEU A 310 15.45 7.08 -21.27
C LEU A 310 13.95 6.80 -21.11
N VAL A 311 13.34 7.49 -20.15
CA VAL A 311 11.92 7.43 -19.84
C VAL A 311 11.26 8.70 -20.37
N ALA A 312 10.66 8.61 -21.56
CA ALA A 312 10.01 9.73 -22.21
C ALA A 312 8.62 9.32 -22.72
N PRO A 313 7.65 10.24 -22.80
CA PRO A 313 6.38 9.97 -23.44
C PRO A 313 6.59 9.45 -24.86
N LYS A 314 5.74 8.49 -25.27
CA LYS A 314 5.74 7.95 -26.63
C LYS A 314 5.56 9.08 -27.64
N GLY A 315 6.47 9.16 -28.61
CA GLY A 315 6.46 10.23 -29.63
C GLY A 315 7.04 11.58 -29.17
N SER A 316 7.65 11.65 -27.97
CA SER A 316 8.35 12.87 -27.52
C SER A 316 9.52 13.23 -28.44
N ALA A 317 9.43 14.39 -29.10
CA ALA A 317 10.49 14.90 -29.99
C ALA A 317 11.83 15.08 -29.24
N GLU A 318 11.78 15.64 -28.02
CA GLU A 318 12.96 15.76 -27.16
C GLU A 318 13.51 14.38 -26.77
N GLY A 319 12.63 13.43 -26.46
CA GLY A 319 13.03 12.05 -26.15
C GLY A 319 13.76 11.39 -27.34
N GLU A 320 13.24 11.54 -28.55
CA GLU A 320 13.91 11.04 -29.76
C GLU A 320 15.25 11.73 -30.01
N GLU A 321 15.33 13.04 -29.79
CA GLU A 321 16.58 13.79 -29.92
C GLU A 321 17.63 13.34 -28.89
N LEU A 322 17.26 13.25 -27.60
CA LEU A 322 18.13 12.72 -26.54
C LEU A 322 18.62 11.31 -26.87
N ALA A 323 17.72 10.43 -27.32
CA ALA A 323 18.06 9.06 -27.64
C ALA A 323 19.10 8.99 -28.78
N ARG A 324 18.93 9.81 -29.81
CA ARG A 324 19.86 9.93 -30.94
C ARG A 324 21.21 10.49 -30.49
N THR A 325 21.24 11.62 -29.78
CA THR A 325 22.47 12.28 -29.34
C THR A 325 23.27 11.44 -28.36
N LEU A 326 22.61 10.74 -27.42
CA LEU A 326 23.29 9.81 -26.50
C LEU A 326 23.89 8.62 -27.24
N ARG A 327 23.19 8.06 -28.24
CA ARG A 327 23.72 6.99 -29.09
C ARG A 327 24.96 7.45 -29.85
N GLU A 328 24.93 8.66 -30.43
CA GLU A 328 26.08 9.27 -31.13
C GLU A 328 27.28 9.47 -30.19
N ARG A 329 27.04 9.76 -28.91
CA ARG A 329 28.06 9.83 -27.84
C ARG A 329 28.53 8.45 -27.34
N GLY A 330 28.03 7.36 -27.92
CA GLY A 330 28.49 6.00 -27.62
C GLY A 330 27.74 5.30 -26.49
N HIS A 331 26.59 5.82 -26.05
CA HIS A 331 25.75 5.15 -25.05
C HIS A 331 24.95 4.00 -25.70
N LEU A 332 24.76 2.92 -24.95
CA LEU A 332 23.63 2.01 -25.19
C LEU A 332 22.38 2.69 -24.63
N VAL A 333 21.45 3.11 -25.49
CA VAL A 333 20.22 3.77 -25.03
C VAL A 333 19.07 2.78 -25.06
N ALA A 334 18.38 2.60 -23.94
CA ALA A 334 17.08 1.96 -23.92
C ALA A 334 16.00 3.02 -23.76
N VAL A 335 15.12 3.16 -24.74
CA VAL A 335 13.97 4.06 -24.70
C VAL A 335 12.76 3.28 -24.24
N PHE A 336 12.14 3.73 -23.16
CA PHE A 336 10.93 3.15 -22.60
C PHE A 336 9.76 3.34 -23.56
N ARG A 337 9.01 2.28 -23.92
CA ARG A 337 7.91 2.33 -24.91
C ARG A 337 6.50 2.13 -24.35
N GLY A 338 6.36 1.65 -23.11
CA GLY A 338 5.04 1.32 -22.55
C GLY A 338 4.44 2.43 -21.69
N PHE A 339 3.29 2.98 -22.09
CA PHE A 339 2.32 3.60 -21.17
C PHE A 339 0.88 3.12 -21.43
N ASP A 340 0.71 2.20 -22.38
CA ASP A 340 -0.59 1.84 -22.91
C ASP A 340 -1.08 0.53 -22.28
N ALA A 341 -1.47 0.60 -21.00
CA ALA A 341 -2.43 -0.34 -20.45
C ALA A 341 -3.56 0.45 -19.79
N TRP A 342 -4.65 0.64 -20.54
CA TRP A 342 -5.90 1.18 -20.01
C TRP A 342 -6.39 0.27 -18.88
N ARG A 343 -6.12 0.66 -17.63
CA ARG A 343 -6.72 0.02 -16.46
C ARG A 343 -8.01 0.75 -16.12
N HIS A 344 -9.09 -0.02 -16.01
CA HIS A 344 -10.38 0.50 -15.55
C HIS A 344 -10.27 0.85 -14.05
N SER A 345 -9.75 2.03 -13.74
CA SER A 345 -9.59 2.52 -12.37
C SER A 345 -10.89 3.05 -11.75
N ALA A 346 -12.01 2.96 -12.47
CA ALA A 346 -13.33 3.41 -12.02
C ALA A 346 -13.95 2.49 -10.95
N ASN A 347 -13.35 1.34 -10.65
CA ASN A 347 -13.80 0.48 -9.57
C ASN A 347 -13.51 1.14 -8.20
N ARG A 348 -14.53 1.16 -7.33
CA ARG A 348 -14.47 1.76 -5.99
C ARG A 348 -13.33 1.25 -5.12
N PHE A 349 -12.88 0.01 -5.31
CA PHE A 349 -11.79 -0.58 -4.53
C PHE A 349 -10.53 -0.83 -5.35
N PHE A 350 -10.38 -0.18 -6.51
CA PHE A 350 -9.27 -0.43 -7.43
C PHE A 350 -7.91 -0.45 -6.72
N THR A 351 -7.59 0.59 -5.93
CA THR A 351 -6.30 0.72 -5.24
C THR A 351 -6.10 -0.27 -4.08
N THR A 352 -7.15 -0.96 -3.64
CA THR A 352 -7.03 -2.05 -2.65
C THR A 352 -6.36 -3.27 -3.27
N TYR A 353 -6.71 -3.58 -4.52
CA TYR A 353 -6.29 -4.79 -5.25
C TYR A 353 -5.25 -4.54 -6.35
N ASN A 354 -5.08 -3.28 -6.76
CA ASN A 354 -4.27 -2.93 -7.91
C ASN A 354 -3.32 -1.76 -7.62
N ARG A 355 -2.12 -1.88 -8.18
CA ARG A 355 -1.16 -0.77 -8.27
C ARG A 355 -1.68 0.30 -9.25
N THR A 356 -1.45 1.58 -8.95
CA THR A 356 -1.69 2.71 -9.85
C THR A 356 -0.68 2.71 -11.01
N ASN A 357 -0.98 3.46 -12.07
CA ASN A 357 -0.06 3.58 -13.21
C ASN A 357 1.31 4.13 -12.78
N VAL A 358 1.34 5.09 -11.85
CA VAL A 358 2.60 5.63 -11.32
C VAL A 358 3.41 4.53 -10.63
N GLN A 359 2.79 3.70 -9.78
CA GLN A 359 3.46 2.58 -9.11
C GLN A 359 4.05 1.57 -10.12
N LEU A 360 3.30 1.26 -11.19
CA LEU A 360 3.75 0.37 -12.26
C LEU A 360 4.92 0.98 -13.03
N HIS A 361 4.85 2.25 -13.45
CA HIS A 361 5.93 2.90 -14.17
C HIS A 361 7.22 2.92 -13.33
N VAL A 362 7.11 3.19 -12.03
CA VAL A 362 8.28 3.16 -11.13
C VAL A 362 8.86 1.74 -11.05
N GLN A 363 8.02 0.71 -10.93
CA GLN A 363 8.48 -0.69 -10.95
C GLN A 363 9.14 -1.07 -12.29
N ASP A 364 8.58 -0.64 -13.41
CA ASP A 364 9.09 -0.94 -14.74
C ASP A 364 10.44 -0.26 -15.00
N ILE A 365 10.62 0.98 -14.50
CA ILE A 365 11.91 1.67 -14.52
C ILE A 365 12.95 0.87 -13.75
N LEU A 366 12.63 0.34 -12.56
CA LEU A 366 13.55 -0.50 -11.79
C LEU A 366 13.91 -1.79 -12.55
N THR A 367 12.92 -2.45 -13.16
CA THR A 367 13.12 -3.64 -13.98
C THR A 367 14.04 -3.35 -15.18
N ALA A 368 13.82 -2.23 -15.88
CA ALA A 368 14.63 -1.80 -17.02
C ALA A 368 16.06 -1.41 -16.64
N LEU A 369 16.25 -0.76 -15.49
CA LEU A 369 17.58 -0.43 -14.97
C LEU A 369 18.40 -1.69 -14.66
N VAL A 370 17.80 -2.71 -14.04
CA VAL A 370 18.45 -3.99 -13.76
C VAL A 370 18.78 -4.73 -15.05
N TYR A 371 17.84 -4.76 -16.01
CA TYR A 371 18.08 -5.34 -17.34
C TYR A 371 19.29 -4.70 -18.04
N LEU A 372 19.36 -3.36 -18.07
CA LEU A 372 20.47 -2.64 -18.69
C LEU A 372 21.80 -2.90 -18.00
N ARG A 373 21.82 -2.93 -16.66
CA ARG A 373 23.02 -3.26 -15.88
C ARG A 373 23.55 -4.66 -16.22
N GLY A 374 22.67 -5.60 -16.53
CA GLY A 374 23.01 -6.96 -16.92
C GLY A 374 23.50 -7.10 -18.37
N GLN A 375 23.41 -6.07 -19.21
CA GLN A 375 23.83 -6.16 -20.61
C GLN A 375 25.35 -6.29 -20.75
N ARG A 376 25.76 -7.17 -21.68
CA ARG A 376 27.18 -7.45 -21.93
C ARG A 376 27.94 -6.16 -22.28
N GLY A 377 29.01 -5.91 -21.54
CA GLY A 377 29.90 -4.79 -21.76
C GLY A 377 29.40 -3.46 -21.19
N VAL A 378 28.29 -3.43 -20.45
CA VAL A 378 27.86 -2.23 -19.71
C VAL A 378 28.68 -2.11 -18.42
N GLY A 379 29.33 -0.97 -18.23
CA GLY A 379 30.09 -0.65 -17.02
C GLY A 379 29.35 0.31 -16.08
N GLN A 380 28.42 1.09 -16.62
CA GLN A 380 27.72 2.15 -15.93
C GLN A 380 26.30 2.29 -16.50
N VAL A 381 25.32 2.59 -15.63
CA VAL A 381 23.94 2.88 -16.03
C VAL A 381 23.57 4.29 -15.57
N ASN A 382 23.02 5.08 -16.49
CA ASN A 382 22.43 6.38 -16.25
C ASN A 382 20.92 6.33 -16.43
N LEU A 383 20.21 7.29 -15.83
CA LEU A 383 18.75 7.43 -15.92
C LEU A 383 18.39 8.83 -16.42
N VAL A 384 17.52 8.92 -17.43
CA VAL A 384 17.01 10.19 -17.95
C VAL A 384 15.49 10.12 -18.04
N GLY A 385 14.81 11.11 -17.46
CA GLY A 385 13.36 11.22 -17.53
C GLY A 385 12.92 12.55 -18.13
N VAL A 386 11.97 12.49 -19.07
CA VAL A 386 11.42 13.65 -19.80
C VAL A 386 9.93 13.79 -19.48
N GLY A 387 9.44 15.02 -19.28
CA GLY A 387 8.06 15.25 -18.85
C GLY A 387 7.74 14.50 -17.55
N ASP A 388 6.58 13.85 -17.48
CA ASP A 388 6.17 13.02 -16.33
C ASP A 388 7.12 11.84 -16.08
N GLY A 389 7.86 11.41 -17.10
CA GLY A 389 8.92 10.41 -16.98
C GLY A 389 10.00 10.82 -15.98
N GLY A 390 10.28 12.12 -15.84
CA GLY A 390 11.21 12.63 -14.84
C GLY A 390 10.70 12.46 -13.41
N LEU A 391 9.39 12.63 -13.17
CA LEU A 391 8.78 12.41 -11.84
C LEU A 391 8.85 10.94 -11.43
N TRP A 392 8.59 10.01 -12.36
CA TRP A 392 8.70 8.57 -12.08
C TRP A 392 10.16 8.15 -11.89
N CYS A 393 11.09 8.73 -12.65
CA CYS A 393 12.53 8.51 -12.45
C CYS A 393 12.99 8.97 -11.06
N LEU A 394 12.51 10.12 -10.59
CA LEU A 394 12.80 10.62 -9.24
C LEU A 394 12.29 9.65 -8.16
N LEU A 395 11.10 9.06 -8.34
CA LEU A 395 10.55 8.06 -7.41
C LEU A 395 11.27 6.71 -7.47
N ALA A 396 11.78 6.31 -8.65
CA ALA A 396 12.50 5.04 -8.82
C ALA A 396 13.95 5.11 -8.32
N ARG A 397 14.63 6.26 -8.53
CA ARG A 397 16.06 6.42 -8.31
C ARG A 397 16.56 6.03 -6.89
N PRO A 398 15.86 6.32 -5.78
CA PRO A 398 16.27 5.90 -4.44
C PRO A 398 16.52 4.39 -4.32
N PHE A 399 15.78 3.58 -5.08
CA PHE A 399 15.83 2.13 -5.00
C PHE A 399 16.81 1.49 -5.99
N ALA A 400 17.51 2.30 -6.79
CA ALA A 400 18.52 1.86 -7.74
C ALA A 400 19.87 2.57 -7.49
N PRO A 401 20.55 2.30 -6.34
CA PRO A 401 21.76 3.02 -5.94
C PRO A 401 22.93 2.84 -6.92
N PHE A 402 22.89 1.82 -7.78
CA PHE A 402 23.90 1.57 -8.82
C PHE A 402 23.81 2.51 -10.03
N VAL A 403 22.75 3.33 -10.12
CA VAL A 403 22.63 4.33 -11.19
C VAL A 403 23.62 5.46 -10.93
N ALA A 404 24.55 5.67 -11.86
CA ALA A 404 25.65 6.61 -11.64
C ALA A 404 25.22 8.07 -11.77
N LYS A 405 24.42 8.39 -12.79
CA LYS A 405 23.96 9.75 -13.06
C LYS A 405 22.48 9.78 -13.42
N THR A 406 21.78 10.82 -12.98
CA THR A 406 20.34 10.98 -13.24
C THR A 406 20.02 12.38 -13.74
N VAL A 407 19.25 12.48 -14.82
CA VAL A 407 18.67 13.74 -15.32
C VAL A 407 17.14 13.61 -15.28
N CYS A 408 16.45 14.55 -14.67
CA CYS A 408 14.99 14.52 -14.58
C CYS A 408 14.39 15.88 -14.93
N ASP A 409 13.47 15.87 -15.89
CA ASP A 409 12.50 16.93 -16.11
C ASP A 409 11.45 16.90 -14.99
N ALA A 410 11.40 17.94 -14.15
CA ALA A 410 10.38 18.08 -13.11
C ALA A 410 9.03 18.54 -13.68
N ALA A 411 8.97 18.85 -14.97
CA ALA A 411 7.76 19.06 -15.75
C ALA A 411 6.78 20.06 -15.12
N GLN A 412 7.34 21.14 -14.55
CA GLN A 412 6.65 22.20 -13.79
C GLN A 412 5.70 21.64 -12.72
N PHE A 413 6.00 20.48 -12.16
CA PHE A 413 5.14 19.82 -11.18
C PHE A 413 5.05 20.67 -9.91
N ASN A 414 3.84 21.10 -9.57
CA ASN A 414 3.57 21.85 -8.35
C ASN A 414 3.31 20.87 -7.21
N MET A 415 3.94 21.06 -6.05
CA MET A 415 3.88 20.13 -4.91
C MET A 415 2.54 20.22 -4.11
N THR A 416 1.41 20.50 -4.76
CA THR A 416 0.08 20.61 -4.13
C THR A 416 -0.65 19.28 -4.08
N ASP A 417 -1.57 19.12 -3.11
CA ASP A 417 -2.41 17.92 -2.98
C ASP A 417 -3.15 17.59 -4.27
N ASP A 418 -3.66 18.61 -4.97
CA ASP A 418 -4.36 18.45 -6.26
C ASP A 418 -3.46 17.87 -7.35
N ALA A 419 -2.22 18.33 -7.45
CA ALA A 419 -1.26 17.83 -8.44
C ALA A 419 -0.86 16.38 -8.15
N PHE A 420 -0.67 16.03 -6.87
CA PHE A 420 -0.44 14.63 -6.47
C PHE A 420 -1.66 13.76 -6.73
N ALA A 421 -2.86 14.22 -6.39
CA ALA A 421 -4.10 13.48 -6.58
C ALA A 421 -4.43 13.21 -8.06
N LYS A 422 -4.08 14.14 -8.97
CA LYS A 422 -4.45 14.06 -10.39
C LYS A 422 -3.34 13.52 -11.31
N ARG A 423 -2.08 13.89 -11.06
CA ARG A 423 -0.96 13.64 -11.99
C ARG A 423 0.08 12.66 -11.45
N LEU A 424 0.26 12.59 -10.13
CA LEU A 424 1.22 11.68 -9.48
C LEU A 424 0.55 10.82 -8.40
N PHE A 425 -0.61 10.25 -8.73
CA PHE A 425 -1.47 9.57 -7.77
C PHE A 425 -0.89 8.22 -7.34
N VAL A 426 -0.52 8.15 -6.06
CA VAL A 426 -0.07 6.95 -5.37
C VAL A 426 -0.61 7.04 -3.93
N PRO A 427 -1.41 6.05 -3.47
CA PRO A 427 -1.87 6.03 -2.09
C PRO A 427 -0.70 6.11 -1.11
N SER A 428 -0.88 6.87 -0.03
CA SER A 428 0.12 7.13 1.01
C SER A 428 1.39 7.85 0.56
N LEU A 429 1.52 8.31 -0.69
CA LEU A 429 2.76 8.95 -1.17
C LEU A 429 3.11 10.24 -0.40
N ARG A 430 2.13 11.11 -0.14
CA ARG A 430 2.36 12.34 0.65
C ARG A 430 2.65 12.02 2.11
N ARG A 431 2.01 10.98 2.64
CA ARG A 431 2.28 10.46 3.99
C ARG A 431 3.69 9.91 4.13
N ALA A 432 4.17 9.21 3.12
CA ALA A 432 5.53 8.71 2.98
C ALA A 432 6.55 9.80 2.61
N GLY A 433 6.13 11.08 2.59
CA GLY A 433 7.01 12.21 2.36
C GLY A 433 7.42 12.42 0.90
N ASP A 434 6.74 11.79 -0.05
CA ASP A 434 6.71 12.13 -1.48
C ASP A 434 8.09 12.32 -2.16
N LEU A 435 8.15 13.20 -3.17
CA LEU A 435 9.38 13.53 -3.89
C LEU A 435 10.45 14.12 -2.96
N ARG A 436 10.09 14.71 -1.81
CA ARG A 436 11.06 15.16 -0.81
C ARG A 436 11.87 14.02 -0.23
N THR A 437 11.19 12.93 0.15
CA THR A 437 11.84 11.72 0.66
C THR A 437 12.67 11.08 -0.43
N ALA A 438 12.15 11.00 -1.67
CA ALA A 438 12.92 10.48 -2.79
C ALA A 438 14.23 11.27 -2.99
N LEU A 439 14.16 12.61 -3.03
CA LEU A 439 15.33 13.47 -3.17
C LEU A 439 16.31 13.33 -2.00
N ALA A 440 15.82 13.23 -0.76
CA ALA A 440 16.66 13.04 0.42
C ALA A 440 17.40 11.69 0.38
N LEU A 441 16.74 10.62 -0.08
CA LEU A 441 17.34 9.29 -0.23
C LEU A 441 18.34 9.19 -1.38
N ILE A 442 18.20 10.03 -2.42
CA ILE A 442 19.22 10.15 -3.47
C ILE A 442 20.49 10.80 -2.90
N GLY A 443 20.35 11.71 -1.93
CA GLY A 443 21.46 12.39 -1.26
C GLY A 443 22.35 13.12 -2.26
N ASP A 444 23.67 12.93 -2.11
CA ASP A 444 24.70 13.56 -2.94
C ASP A 444 24.96 12.82 -4.27
N ALA A 445 24.18 11.78 -4.59
CA ALA A 445 24.34 11.10 -5.86
C ALA A 445 24.06 12.07 -7.04
N PRO A 446 24.84 12.01 -8.14
CA PRO A 446 24.72 12.95 -9.24
C PRO A 446 23.29 13.00 -9.80
N LEU A 447 22.63 14.14 -9.62
CA LEU A 447 21.27 14.38 -10.06
C LEU A 447 21.10 15.82 -10.58
N LEU A 448 20.76 15.93 -11.86
CA LEU A 448 20.28 17.17 -12.49
C LEU A 448 18.76 17.15 -12.54
N VAL A 449 18.12 18.15 -11.93
CA VAL A 449 16.69 18.40 -12.08
C VAL A 449 16.48 19.73 -12.78
N HIS A 450 15.66 19.75 -13.83
CA HIS A 450 15.34 20.96 -14.59
C HIS A 450 13.84 21.10 -14.82
N ASN A 451 13.40 22.23 -15.38
CA ASN A 451 11.99 22.55 -15.61
C ASN A 451 11.15 22.44 -14.31
N ALA A 452 11.74 22.86 -13.19
CA ALA A 452 11.15 22.77 -11.86
C ALA A 452 10.24 23.97 -11.56
N SER A 453 9.08 23.69 -10.97
CA SER A 453 8.19 24.73 -10.44
C SER A 453 8.86 25.46 -9.26
N GLU A 454 8.28 26.58 -8.83
CA GLU A 454 8.74 27.30 -7.64
C GLU A 454 8.69 26.43 -6.37
N SER A 455 7.59 25.71 -6.16
CA SER A 455 7.43 24.83 -4.99
C SER A 455 8.40 23.66 -4.98
N PHE A 456 8.83 23.18 -6.16
CA PHE A 456 9.87 22.17 -6.27
C PHE A 456 11.27 22.74 -6.00
N ARG A 457 11.58 23.93 -6.50
CA ARG A 457 12.87 24.61 -6.29
C ARG A 457 13.14 24.95 -4.82
N ALA A 458 12.10 25.10 -4.01
CA ALA A 458 12.23 25.25 -2.57
C ALA A 458 12.85 24.02 -1.86
N LEU A 459 12.89 22.85 -2.51
CA LEU A 459 13.36 21.59 -1.91
C LEU A 459 14.87 21.38 -2.05
N ARG A 460 15.44 21.78 -3.19
CA ARG A 460 16.87 21.65 -3.52
C ARG A 460 17.22 22.58 -4.68
N PRO A 461 18.51 22.93 -4.85
CA PRO A 461 18.96 23.59 -6.06
C PRO A 461 18.59 22.79 -7.32
N CYS A 462 17.78 23.37 -8.19
CA CYS A 462 17.39 22.83 -9.48
C CYS A 462 17.03 23.95 -10.46
N GLU A 463 16.98 23.63 -11.75
CA GLU A 463 16.80 24.62 -12.81
C GLU A 463 15.33 24.90 -13.05
N ALA A 464 14.96 26.19 -13.07
CA ALA A 464 13.59 26.62 -13.35
C ALA A 464 13.18 26.33 -14.80
N GLY A 465 14.10 26.62 -15.73
CA GLY A 465 13.89 26.40 -17.16
C GLY A 465 14.18 24.96 -17.58
N LYS A 466 13.70 24.60 -18.76
CA LYS A 466 14.01 23.33 -19.39
C LYS A 466 15.46 23.32 -19.88
N ALA A 467 16.24 22.33 -19.46
CA ALA A 467 17.61 22.15 -19.93
C ALA A 467 17.59 21.68 -21.39
N SER A 468 18.44 22.25 -22.25
CA SER A 468 18.58 21.79 -23.62
C SER A 468 19.13 20.36 -23.68
N VAL A 469 18.84 19.64 -24.77
CA VAL A 469 19.39 18.28 -25.01
C VAL A 469 20.92 18.28 -24.88
N THR A 470 21.59 19.28 -25.46
CA THR A 470 23.05 19.45 -25.35
C THR A 470 23.50 19.52 -23.89
N LYS A 471 22.86 20.35 -23.07
CA LYS A 471 23.21 20.51 -21.66
C LYS A 471 23.00 19.23 -20.87
N GLN A 472 21.89 18.53 -21.10
CA GLN A 472 21.60 17.26 -20.44
C GLN A 472 22.68 16.21 -20.77
N VAL A 473 23.07 16.11 -22.05
CA VAL A 473 24.10 15.17 -22.51
C VAL A 473 25.49 15.52 -21.99
N GLU A 474 25.85 16.81 -21.98
CA GLU A 474 27.12 17.29 -21.41
C GLU A 474 27.23 17.00 -19.91
N TRP A 475 26.14 17.21 -19.17
CA TRP A 475 26.10 16.87 -17.75
C TRP A 475 26.26 15.36 -17.49
N LEU A 476 25.67 14.51 -18.34
CA LEU A 476 25.87 13.05 -18.26
C LEU A 476 27.29 12.62 -18.63
N ALA A 477 27.98 13.40 -19.47
CA ALA A 477 29.34 13.14 -19.92
C ALA A 477 30.43 13.76 -19.04
N SER A 478 30.06 14.63 -18.08
CA SER A 478 31.02 15.19 -17.13
C SER A 478 31.71 14.09 -16.31
N PRO A 479 32.84 14.37 -15.65
CA PRO A 479 33.47 13.43 -14.73
C PRO A 479 32.55 12.97 -13.60
#